data_AF-A0A8B9G6P7-F1
#
_entry.id   AF-A0A8B9G6P7-F1
#
_cell.length_a   1.000
_cell.length_b   1.000
_cell.length_c   1.000
_cell.angle_alpha   90.00
_cell.angle_beta   90.00
_cell.angle_gamma   90.00
#
_symmetry.space_group_name_H-M   'P 1'
#
loop_
_entity.id
_entity.type
_entity.pdbx_description
1 polymer ?
#
loop_
_entity_poly.entity_id
_entity_poly.type
_entity_poly.pdbx_seq_one_letter_code
_entity_poly.pdbx_strand_id
1 'polypeptide(L)'
;MPKRGLEVSACEIFRFYKLIPTKSLIEPISMIVPRRSESYQEDIYPLTTAAQPALTAQEWLNGVNKGQYMENSPALQLSRTWVNCYWLPCLLTPRERRGGKEET
;
A
#
# COMPACT_ATOMS: atom_id res chain seq x y z
N MET A 1 -4.09 -7.00 -1.84
CA MET A 1 -3.49 -5.73 -1.37
C MET A 1 -3.01 -5.93 0.08
N PRO A 2 -1.77 -5.56 0.47
CA PRO A 2 -1.36 -5.57 1.87
C PRO A 2 -2.24 -4.66 2.73
N LYS A 3 -2.40 -4.98 4.02
CA LYS A 3 -3.28 -4.23 4.95
C LYS A 3 -2.95 -2.74 5.05
N ARG A 4 -1.67 -2.38 4.86
CA ARG A 4 -1.17 -1.00 4.81
C ARG A 4 -1.72 -0.15 3.66
N GLY A 5 -2.19 -0.78 2.58
CA GLY A 5 -2.74 -0.09 1.40
C GLY A 5 -4.27 0.00 1.40
N LEU A 6 -4.92 -0.39 2.50
CA LEU A 6 -6.37 -0.32 2.66
C LEU A 6 -6.79 1.04 3.21
N GLU A 7 -8.00 1.44 2.83
CA GLU A 7 -8.61 2.66 3.32
C GLU A 7 -9.33 2.35 4.66
N VAL A 8 -8.85 2.97 5.74
CA VAL A 8 -9.31 2.66 7.11
C VAL A 8 -10.59 3.39 7.47
N SER A 9 -10.72 4.63 7.00
CA SER A 9 -11.84 5.55 7.28
C SER A 9 -13.15 5.19 6.57
N ALA A 10 -13.18 4.18 5.73
CA ALA A 10 -14.36 3.55 5.16
C ALA A 10 -14.46 2.09 5.59
N CYS A 11 -13.64 1.65 6.56
CA CYS A 11 -13.64 0.28 7.06
C CYS A 11 -13.37 -0.77 5.97
N GLU A 12 -12.46 -0.48 5.03
CA GLU A 12 -12.03 -1.44 4.02
C GLU A 12 -11.12 -2.50 4.66
N ILE A 13 -11.57 -3.76 4.62
CA ILE A 13 -10.82 -4.89 5.19
C ILE A 13 -10.01 -5.63 4.14
N PHE A 14 -10.34 -5.49 2.85
CA PHE A 14 -9.62 -6.14 1.77
C PHE A 14 -9.89 -5.47 0.42
N ARG A 15 -8.93 -5.55 -0.50
CA ARG A 15 -9.10 -5.12 -1.90
C ARG A 15 -8.66 -6.22 -2.86
N PHE A 16 -9.62 -6.75 -3.61
CA PHE A 16 -9.38 -7.65 -4.73
C PHE A 16 -9.06 -6.85 -5.99
N TYR A 17 -8.32 -7.47 -6.91
CA TYR A 17 -8.06 -6.93 -8.23
C TYR A 17 -8.62 -7.92 -9.25
N LYS A 18 -9.74 -7.56 -9.84
CA LYS A 18 -10.38 -8.36 -10.88
C LYS A 18 -9.77 -7.98 -12.22
N LEU A 19 -9.13 -8.94 -12.86
CA LEU A 19 -8.68 -8.79 -14.23
C LEU A 19 -9.91 -8.86 -15.17
N ILE A 20 -10.01 -7.90 -16.10
CA ILE A 20 -10.99 -7.90 -17.18
C ILE A 20 -10.22 -8.13 -18.49
N PRO A 21 -10.07 -9.40 -18.94
CA PRO A 21 -9.20 -9.73 -20.07
C PRO A 21 -9.64 -9.08 -21.38
N THR A 22 -10.95 -8.92 -21.58
CA THR A 22 -11.53 -8.36 -22.81
C THR A 22 -11.24 -6.87 -23.00
N LYS A 23 -10.96 -6.15 -21.90
CA LYS A 23 -10.68 -4.71 -21.94
C LYS A 23 -9.22 -4.40 -21.60
N SER A 24 -8.40 -5.41 -21.31
CA SER A 24 -7.04 -5.24 -20.78
C SER A 24 -7.00 -4.29 -19.57
N LEU A 25 -8.01 -4.37 -18.70
CA LEU A 25 -8.18 -3.51 -17.53
C LEU A 25 -8.16 -4.33 -16.25
N ILE A 26 -7.76 -3.70 -15.14
CA ILE A 26 -7.84 -4.26 -13.80
C ILE A 26 -8.82 -3.40 -13.00
N GLU A 27 -9.88 -4.02 -12.49
CA GLU A 27 -10.90 -3.38 -11.68
C GLU A 27 -10.63 -3.70 -10.19
N PRO A 28 -10.38 -2.68 -9.33
CA PRO A 28 -10.28 -2.88 -7.90
C PRO A 28 -11.67 -3.12 -7.29
N ILE A 29 -11.80 -4.13 -6.43
CA ILE A 29 -13.03 -4.44 -5.69
C ILE A 29 -12.74 -4.39 -4.19
N SER A 30 -13.31 -3.40 -3.52
CA SER A 30 -13.15 -3.16 -2.08
C SER A 30 -14.18 -3.93 -1.26
N MET A 31 -13.72 -4.67 -0.26
CA MET A 31 -14.53 -5.32 0.75
C MET A 31 -14.61 -4.41 1.96
N ILE A 32 -15.81 -3.89 2.24
CA ILE A 32 -16.06 -2.90 3.30
C ILE A 32 -17.00 -3.49 4.33
N VAL A 33 -16.66 -3.33 5.62
CA VAL A 33 -17.56 -3.67 6.72
C VAL A 33 -18.54 -2.51 6.92
N PRO A 34 -19.87 -2.74 6.95
CA PRO A 34 -20.85 -1.68 7.13
C PRO A 34 -20.85 -1.14 8.57
N ARG A 35 -20.04 -0.11 8.83
CA ARG A 35 -19.89 0.59 10.13
C ARG A 35 -20.05 2.10 9.94
N ARG A 36 -20.25 2.86 11.04
CA ARG A 36 -20.02 4.31 11.02
C ARG A 36 -18.52 4.54 10.99
N SER A 37 -18.04 5.24 9.97
CA SER A 37 -16.65 5.14 9.53
C SER A 37 -15.78 6.34 9.98
N GLU A 38 -16.20 7.05 11.03
CA GLU A 38 -15.56 8.30 11.47
C GLU A 38 -14.22 8.09 12.20
N SER A 39 -13.90 6.85 12.60
CA SER A 39 -12.69 6.53 13.36
C SER A 39 -12.14 5.14 13.02
N TYR A 40 -10.89 4.90 13.44
CA TYR A 40 -10.30 3.56 13.44
C TYR A 40 -11.06 2.60 14.34
N GLN A 41 -11.13 1.35 13.91
CA GLN A 41 -11.91 0.29 14.53
C GLN A 41 -10.97 -0.89 14.82
N GLU A 42 -10.46 -0.98 16.05
CA GLU A 42 -9.46 -1.99 16.44
C GLU A 42 -9.95 -3.44 16.25
N ASP A 43 -11.25 -3.68 16.36
CA ASP A 43 -11.88 -5.00 16.27
C ASP A 43 -11.79 -5.64 14.88
N ILE A 44 -11.81 -4.83 13.83
CA ILE A 44 -11.75 -5.32 12.43
C ILE A 44 -10.33 -5.37 11.86
N TYR A 45 -9.36 -4.85 12.62
CA TYR A 45 -7.95 -4.79 12.24
C TYR A 45 -7.08 -5.53 13.26
N PRO A 46 -7.11 -6.88 13.28
CA PRO A 46 -6.25 -7.65 14.18
C PRO A 46 -4.77 -7.40 13.88
N LEU A 47 -3.89 -7.89 14.76
CA LEU A 47 -2.46 -7.91 14.50
C LEU A 47 -2.16 -8.56 13.15
N THR A 48 -1.36 -7.88 12.33
CA THR A 48 -1.00 -8.30 10.98
C THR A 48 0.50 -8.48 10.86
N THR A 49 0.93 -9.28 9.89
CA THR A 49 2.35 -9.48 9.64
C THR A 49 3.04 -8.16 9.31
N ALA A 50 4.09 -7.84 10.05
CA ALA A 50 4.90 -6.68 9.80
C ALA A 50 5.68 -6.78 8.49
N ALA A 51 6.16 -5.65 8.00
CA ALA A 51 7.04 -5.61 6.82
C ALA A 51 8.42 -6.23 7.08
N GLN A 52 8.79 -6.37 8.35
CA GLN A 52 10.08 -6.89 8.75
C GLN A 52 10.09 -8.42 8.70
N PRO A 53 11.08 -9.05 8.04
CA PRO A 53 11.23 -10.49 8.05
C PRO A 53 11.62 -10.99 9.45
N ALA A 54 11.05 -12.12 9.86
CA ALA A 54 11.34 -12.76 11.15
C ALA A 54 12.79 -13.27 11.27
N LEU A 55 13.36 -13.66 10.12
CA LEU A 55 14.63 -14.34 9.99
C LEU A 55 15.36 -13.83 8.77
N THR A 56 16.68 -13.87 8.84
CA THR A 56 17.53 -13.77 7.66
C THR A 56 17.53 -15.10 6.88
N ALA A 57 17.89 -15.06 5.61
CA ALA A 57 17.97 -16.26 4.78
C ALA A 57 18.96 -17.31 5.35
N GLN A 58 20.10 -16.86 5.89
CA GLN A 58 21.11 -17.74 6.45
C GLN A 58 20.62 -18.47 7.72
N GLU A 59 19.92 -17.77 8.62
CA GLU A 59 19.34 -18.41 9.81
C GLU A 59 18.31 -19.47 9.44
N TRP A 60 17.45 -19.19 8.45
CA TRP A 60 16.46 -20.15 7.97
C TRP A 60 17.11 -21.40 7.35
N LEU A 61 18.15 -21.21 6.52
CA LEU A 61 18.93 -22.31 5.93
C LEU A 61 19.64 -23.15 6.99
N ASN A 62 20.04 -22.54 8.10
CA ASN A 62 20.62 -23.24 9.25
C ASN A 62 19.57 -23.96 10.12
N GLY A 63 18.30 -24.00 9.70
CA GLY A 63 17.22 -24.71 10.38
C GLY A 63 16.55 -23.94 11.52
N VAL A 64 16.82 -22.64 11.67
CA VAL A 64 16.15 -21.80 12.68
C VAL A 64 14.73 -21.48 12.23
N ASN A 65 13.75 -21.64 13.14
CA ASN A 65 12.35 -21.29 12.91
C ASN A 65 11.90 -20.25 13.95
N LYS A 66 11.43 -19.09 13.49
CA LYS A 66 10.88 -18.00 14.32
C LYS A 66 9.49 -17.64 13.80
N GLY A 67 8.61 -17.26 14.72
CA GLY A 67 7.29 -16.71 14.38
C GLY A 67 7.42 -15.37 13.66
N GLN A 68 6.40 -15.03 12.86
CA GLN A 68 6.32 -13.75 12.16
C GLN A 68 6.24 -12.59 13.15
N TYR A 69 6.91 -11.47 12.82
CA TYR A 69 6.68 -10.23 13.53
C TYR A 69 5.26 -9.74 13.24
N MET A 70 4.52 -9.43 14.30
CA MET A 70 3.13 -8.98 14.26
C MET A 70 3.10 -7.50 14.63
N GLU A 71 2.39 -6.67 13.86
CA GLU A 71 2.16 -5.26 14.13
C GLU A 71 0.67 -4.93 14.08
N ASN A 72 0.26 -3.90 14.84
CA ASN A 72 -1.07 -3.30 14.70
C ASN A 72 -1.22 -2.76 13.27
N SER A 73 -2.42 -2.80 12.70
CA SER A 73 -2.64 -2.37 11.31
C SER A 73 -2.03 -0.98 11.05
N PRO A 74 -0.98 -0.86 10.22
CA PRO A 74 -0.25 0.39 10.06
C PRO A 74 -0.95 1.37 9.15
N ALA A 75 -2.15 1.05 8.68
CA ALA A 75 -2.90 1.91 7.77
C ALA A 75 -3.25 3.28 8.41
N LEU A 76 -3.17 3.40 9.75
CA LEU A 76 -3.15 4.69 10.46
C LEU A 76 -1.76 5.32 10.64
N GLN A 77 -0.67 4.54 10.59
CA GLN A 77 0.71 5.05 10.72
C GLN A 77 1.22 5.72 9.43
N LEU A 78 0.37 5.83 8.41
CA LEU A 78 0.61 6.70 7.25
C LEU A 78 0.49 8.20 7.58
N SER A 79 0.80 8.62 8.81
CA SER A 79 1.20 9.99 9.07
C SER A 79 2.64 10.19 8.56
N ARG A 80 2.75 10.79 7.36
CA ARG A 80 3.87 11.63 6.88
C ARG A 80 5.14 11.03 6.27
N THR A 81 5.43 9.72 6.27
CA THR A 81 6.69 9.22 5.63
C THR A 81 6.51 8.62 4.24
N TRP A 82 5.29 8.21 3.85
CA TRP A 82 5.05 7.54 2.57
C TRP A 82 4.86 8.44 1.36
N VAL A 83 4.85 9.76 1.53
CA VAL A 83 4.81 10.70 0.40
C VAL A 83 6.17 10.79 -0.30
N ASN A 84 7.28 10.37 0.34
CA ASN A 84 8.63 10.57 -0.20
C ASN A 84 9.30 9.36 -0.88
N CYS A 85 8.75 8.14 -0.79
CA CYS A 85 9.46 6.96 -1.33
C CYS A 85 8.78 6.24 -2.50
N TYR A 86 7.49 6.44 -2.76
CA TYR A 86 6.78 5.68 -3.81
C TYR A 86 5.87 6.49 -4.74
N TRP A 87 5.88 7.83 -4.64
CA TRP A 87 5.12 8.68 -5.55
C TRP A 87 5.91 9.96 -5.90
N LEU A 88 6.70 9.88 -6.97
CA LEU A 88 6.79 10.82 -8.11
C LEU A 88 8.10 10.57 -8.91
N PRO A 89 8.12 10.60 -10.26
CA PRO A 89 7.02 10.34 -11.21
C PRO A 89 7.47 9.50 -12.45
N CYS A 90 6.60 8.61 -12.97
CA CYS A 90 6.84 7.93 -14.25
C CYS A 90 6.02 8.49 -15.43
N LEU A 91 5.07 9.41 -15.25
CA LEU A 91 4.31 9.97 -16.38
C LEU A 91 3.93 11.44 -16.15
N LEU A 92 4.73 12.35 -16.70
CA LEU A 92 4.32 13.64 -17.29
C LEU A 92 5.54 14.16 -18.08
N THR A 93 5.69 13.74 -19.33
CA THR A 93 6.53 14.47 -20.30
C THR A 93 5.67 15.54 -20.98
N PRO A 94 5.97 16.83 -20.83
CA PRO A 94 5.48 17.84 -21.74
C PRO A 94 6.19 17.71 -23.09
N ARG A 95 5.40 17.53 -24.14
CA ARG A 95 5.78 17.79 -25.52
C ARG A 95 5.86 19.30 -25.69
N GLU A 96 7.06 19.88 -25.74
CA GLU A 96 7.36 21.08 -26.54
C GLU A 96 8.88 21.21 -26.68
N ARG A 97 9.39 21.08 -27.92
CA ARG A 97 10.79 21.34 -28.27
C ARG A 97 10.86 22.70 -28.99
N ARG A 98 11.87 23.49 -28.60
CA ARG A 98 12.67 24.47 -29.37
C ARG A 98 12.37 25.97 -29.23
N GLY A 99 13.47 26.68 -28.96
CA GLY A 99 13.75 28.09 -29.22
C GLY A 99 13.57 28.96 -27.98
N GLY A 100 14.56 29.60 -27.35
CA GLY A 100 15.89 30.01 -27.77
C GLY A 100 15.98 31.55 -27.71
N LYS A 101 16.75 32.08 -26.74
CA LYS A 101 17.25 33.49 -26.61
C LYS A 101 16.16 34.58 -26.47
N GLU A 102 16.34 35.75 -25.84
CA GLU A 102 17.44 36.47 -25.19
C GLU A 102 16.79 37.56 -24.30
N GLU A 103 17.60 38.20 -23.45
CA GLU A 103 17.30 39.42 -22.69
C GLU A 103 16.60 40.50 -23.54
N THR A 104 15.60 41.21 -22.98
CA THR A 104 15.70 42.59 -22.44
C THR A 104 14.41 42.88 -21.66
#